data_AF-A0A9X7CP04-F1
#
_entry.id   AF-A0A9X7CP04-F1
#
_cell.length_a   1.000
_cell.length_b   1.000
_cell.length_c   1.000
_cell.angle_alpha   90.00
_cell.angle_beta   90.00
_cell.angle_gamma   90.00
#
_symmetry.space_group_name_H-M   'P 1'
#
loop_
_entity.id
_entity.type
_entity.pdbx_description
1 polymer ?
#
loop_
_entity_poly.entity_id
_entity_poly.type
_entity_poly.pdbx_seq_one_letter_code
_entity_poly.pdbx_strand_id
1 'polypeptide(L)'
;MLKKQEILAVYQKGPQAICDFVHQLESQIKNLKERIEELENHSKKNSKNSHKPPSTDGLRKPITKSLRKLSQRQTGGQLGHKGHTLHLTTTPDHTITYSSTHCTCCHTSLNHEPVKGYRIRQVYDLPPIQIEVTEHKVEQKECPHCHSIQESQFPSTVSRPVQYGPNIKRLIPYLTHYQCLSLKRTKEFFQDCFGHSISEGTLVNHTNSFSDQLQPFLQEVKDKILQSPVVHFDETGMRVENKTQWLHTASTPEVTLQHIHEKRGKEAMDAGEILPSFSGIAMHDGWKSYDAYTDCRHVLCNAHLLRDLQGIIDSTGQKWAQQMQGFLTQALHLKKQYKGILSEVEQENLITIYHSILKEQPVLSAEQKKKRKQTPAQNLWNRFVKYDDRILAFLEHPDIPFDNNQAERDIRMTKVKQKVSGTFRSKKGAESFCQIRSFISTMRKQKQSV
;
A
#
# COMPACT_ATOMS: atom_id res chain seq x y z
N MET A 1 -29.49 -1.19 -40.36
CA MET A 1 -30.43 -2.29 -40.70
C MET A 1 -30.19 -2.68 -42.15
N LEU A 2 -30.27 -3.97 -42.46
CA LEU A 2 -30.18 -4.48 -43.83
C LEU A 2 -31.23 -3.81 -44.71
N LYS A 3 -30.82 -3.35 -45.90
CA LYS A 3 -31.72 -2.71 -46.85
C LYS A 3 -32.51 -3.79 -47.59
N LYS A 4 -33.79 -3.52 -47.89
CA LYS A 4 -34.68 -4.44 -48.63
C LYS A 4 -34.05 -4.96 -49.94
N GLN A 5 -33.29 -4.11 -50.63
CA GLN A 5 -32.57 -4.46 -51.87
C GLN A 5 -31.50 -5.54 -51.65
N GLU A 6 -30.79 -5.53 -50.52
CA GLU A 6 -29.74 -6.51 -50.19
C GLU A 6 -30.35 -7.89 -49.90
N ILE A 7 -31.50 -7.92 -49.24
CA ILE A 7 -32.24 -9.16 -48.95
C ILE A 7 -32.77 -9.79 -50.24
N LEU A 8 -33.34 -8.96 -51.14
CA LEU A 8 -33.81 -9.42 -52.45
C LEU A 8 -32.67 -9.95 -53.32
N ALA A 9 -31.48 -9.34 -53.26
CA ALA A 9 -30.30 -9.82 -53.97
C ALA A 9 -29.79 -11.18 -53.48
N VAL A 10 -29.92 -11.49 -52.19
CA VAL A 10 -29.63 -12.83 -51.63
C VAL A 10 -30.70 -13.84 -52.06
N TYR A 11 -31.98 -13.44 -52.02
CA TYR A 11 -33.10 -14.29 -52.44
C TYR A 11 -32.99 -14.73 -53.92
N GLN A 12 -32.58 -13.82 -54.81
CA GLN A 12 -32.39 -14.11 -56.23
C GLN A 12 -31.24 -15.11 -56.53
N LYS A 13 -30.32 -15.32 -55.59
CA LYS A 13 -29.22 -16.29 -55.73
C LYS A 13 -29.61 -17.73 -55.36
N GLY A 14 -30.85 -17.95 -54.94
CA GLY A 14 -31.41 -19.27 -54.65
C GLY A 14 -31.24 -19.73 -53.19
N PRO A 15 -31.77 -20.93 -52.87
CA PRO A 15 -31.92 -21.40 -51.48
C PRO A 15 -30.62 -21.47 -50.68
N GLN A 16 -29.52 -21.90 -51.31
CA GLN A 16 -28.22 -22.03 -50.63
C GLN A 16 -27.69 -20.69 -50.13
N ALA A 17 -27.81 -19.63 -50.93
CA ALA A 17 -27.37 -18.29 -50.55
C ALA A 17 -28.16 -17.73 -49.36
N ILE A 18 -29.44 -18.11 -49.23
CA ILE A 18 -30.27 -17.76 -48.07
C ILE A 18 -29.77 -18.49 -46.82
N CYS A 19 -29.51 -19.80 -46.91
CA CYS A 19 -28.96 -20.58 -45.80
C CYS A 19 -27.61 -20.02 -45.32
N ASP A 20 -26.69 -19.72 -46.24
CA ASP A 20 -25.38 -19.15 -45.91
C ASP A 20 -25.51 -17.77 -45.24
N PHE A 21 -26.42 -16.93 -45.73
CA PHE A 21 -26.70 -15.62 -45.15
C PHE A 21 -27.33 -15.71 -43.76
N VAL A 22 -28.27 -16.65 -43.54
CA VAL A 22 -28.84 -16.92 -42.21
C VAL A 22 -27.76 -17.42 -41.26
N HIS A 23 -26.91 -18.37 -41.66
CA HIS A 23 -25.81 -18.84 -40.83
C HIS A 23 -24.79 -17.74 -40.50
N GLN A 24 -24.51 -16.84 -41.46
CA GLN A 24 -23.66 -15.67 -41.22
C GLN A 24 -24.29 -14.73 -40.18
N LEU A 25 -25.60 -14.46 -40.27
CA LEU A 25 -26.32 -13.64 -39.30
C LEU A 25 -26.37 -14.31 -37.92
N GLU A 26 -26.63 -15.62 -37.84
CA GLU A 26 -26.59 -16.39 -36.58
C GLU A 26 -25.20 -16.31 -35.93
N SER A 27 -24.13 -16.45 -36.73
CA SER A 27 -22.75 -16.31 -36.28
C SER A 27 -22.46 -14.90 -35.76
N GLN A 28 -22.90 -13.86 -36.46
CA GLN A 28 -22.75 -12.46 -36.02
C GLN A 28 -23.55 -12.18 -34.74
N ILE A 29 -24.80 -12.65 -34.65
CA ILE A 29 -25.63 -12.51 -33.44
C ILE A 29 -24.96 -13.19 -32.26
N LYS A 30 -24.39 -14.38 -32.45
CA LYS A 30 -23.65 -15.08 -31.42
C LYS A 30 -22.41 -14.29 -30.97
N ASN A 31 -21.60 -13.80 -31.90
CA ASN A 31 -20.42 -12.98 -31.58
C ASN A 31 -20.80 -11.68 -30.85
N LEU A 32 -21.89 -11.03 -31.27
CA LEU A 32 -22.39 -9.81 -30.62
C LEU A 32 -22.92 -10.10 -29.22
N LYS A 33 -23.65 -11.21 -29.01
CA LYS A 33 -24.09 -11.64 -27.68
C LYS A 33 -22.89 -11.91 -26.75
N GLU A 34 -21.89 -12.64 -27.24
CA GLU A 34 -20.65 -12.90 -26.49
C GLU A 34 -19.91 -11.59 -26.14
N ARG A 35 -19.88 -10.62 -27.08
CA ARG A 35 -19.26 -9.31 -26.84
C ARG A 35 -20.05 -8.43 -25.86
N ILE A 36 -21.39 -8.43 -25.95
CA ILE A 36 -22.26 -7.72 -25.00
C ILE A 36 -22.04 -8.29 -23.59
N GLU A 37 -22.04 -9.61 -23.45
CA GLU A 37 -21.77 -10.26 -22.17
C GLU A 37 -20.38 -9.92 -21.63
N GLU A 38 -19.35 -9.89 -22.48
CA GLU A 38 -17.99 -9.47 -22.09
C GLU A 38 -17.95 -7.99 -21.61
N LEU A 39 -18.63 -7.08 -22.32
CA LEU A 39 -18.69 -5.66 -21.97
C LEU A 39 -19.49 -5.41 -20.70
N GLU A 40 -20.63 -6.08 -20.53
CA GLU A 40 -21.44 -6.03 -19.31
C GLU A 40 -20.64 -6.56 -18.12
N ASN A 41 -19.92 -7.67 -18.28
CA ASN A 41 -19.03 -8.21 -17.25
C ASN A 41 -17.89 -7.25 -16.91
N HIS A 42 -17.33 -6.53 -17.89
CA HIS A 42 -16.31 -5.51 -17.65
C HIS A 42 -16.85 -4.31 -16.86
N SER A 43 -18.08 -3.88 -17.16
CA SER A 43 -18.78 -2.79 -16.47
C SER A 43 -19.10 -3.13 -15.00
N LYS A 44 -19.38 -4.40 -14.71
CA LYS A 44 -19.66 -4.90 -13.35
C LYS A 44 -18.40 -5.00 -12.45
N LYS A 45 -17.18 -4.83 -12.98
CA LYS A 45 -15.92 -4.93 -12.21
C LYS A 45 -15.61 -3.67 -11.41
N ASN A 46 -15.41 -3.83 -10.11
CA ASN A 46 -15.01 -2.82 -9.13
C ASN A 46 -13.93 -3.37 -8.18
N SER A 47 -13.46 -2.57 -7.22
CA SER A 47 -12.40 -2.97 -6.29
C SER A 47 -12.70 -4.18 -5.37
N LYS A 48 -13.97 -4.60 -5.27
CA LYS A 48 -14.40 -5.72 -4.42
C LYS A 48 -14.50 -7.05 -5.13
N ASN A 49 -14.68 -7.04 -6.44
CA ASN A 49 -14.80 -8.23 -7.28
C ASN A 49 -13.75 -8.27 -8.39
N SER A 50 -12.70 -7.45 -8.26
CA SER A 50 -11.55 -7.43 -9.15
C SER A 50 -10.31 -6.83 -8.46
N HIS A 51 -9.19 -6.78 -9.17
CA HIS A 51 -7.94 -6.16 -8.72
C HIS A 51 -7.90 -4.63 -8.94
N LYS A 52 -9.02 -4.01 -9.31
CA LYS A 52 -9.09 -2.56 -9.47
C LYS A 52 -8.88 -1.85 -8.12
N PRO A 53 -8.11 -0.75 -8.07
CA PRO A 53 -7.99 0.02 -6.83
C PRO A 53 -9.32 0.75 -6.54
N PRO A 54 -9.68 0.97 -5.25
CA PRO A 54 -10.93 1.65 -4.87
C PRO A 54 -11.14 3.02 -5.53
N SER A 55 -10.06 3.74 -5.88
CA SER A 55 -10.16 5.03 -6.57
C SER A 55 -10.66 4.94 -8.02
N THR A 56 -10.73 3.75 -8.61
CA THR A 56 -11.27 3.55 -9.97
C THR A 56 -12.74 3.18 -10.00
N ASP A 57 -13.39 3.06 -8.84
CA ASP A 57 -14.82 2.72 -8.75
C ASP A 57 -15.74 3.91 -9.11
N GLY A 58 -15.17 5.09 -9.37
CA GLY A 58 -15.91 6.32 -9.69
C GLY A 58 -16.61 6.94 -8.48
N LEU A 59 -17.46 7.95 -8.73
CA LEU A 59 -18.23 8.66 -7.67
C LEU A 59 -19.62 8.04 -7.42
N ARG A 60 -20.00 6.99 -8.17
CA ARG A 60 -21.26 6.29 -7.93
C ARG A 60 -21.18 5.60 -6.57
N LYS A 61 -22.22 5.80 -5.73
CA LYS A 61 -22.35 5.14 -4.44
C LYS A 61 -22.28 3.62 -4.68
N PRO A 62 -21.19 2.93 -4.26
CA PRO A 62 -21.04 1.53 -4.60
C PRO A 62 -22.17 0.74 -3.94
N ILE A 63 -22.80 -0.18 -4.68
CA ILE A 63 -23.68 -1.17 -4.07
C ILE A 63 -22.79 -2.06 -3.20
N THR A 64 -22.83 -1.84 -1.88
CA THR A 64 -21.85 -2.41 -0.95
C THR A 64 -22.15 -3.87 -0.64
N LYS A 65 -21.66 -4.80 -1.48
CA LYS A 65 -21.45 -6.20 -1.06
C LYS A 65 -20.04 -6.33 -0.49
N SER A 66 -19.90 -6.16 0.82
CA SER A 66 -18.65 -6.43 1.52
C SER A 66 -18.45 -7.94 1.64
N LEU A 67 -17.28 -8.48 1.29
CA LEU A 67 -16.90 -9.87 1.59
C LEU A 67 -16.84 -10.14 3.11
N ARG A 68 -16.61 -9.07 3.89
CA ARG A 68 -16.71 -9.12 5.35
C ARG A 68 -18.19 -9.11 5.74
N LYS A 69 -18.63 -10.08 6.55
CA LYS A 69 -19.94 -10.04 7.23
C LYS A 69 -20.12 -8.67 7.89
N LEU A 70 -21.33 -8.11 7.79
CA LEU A 70 -21.69 -6.88 8.47
C LEU A 70 -21.32 -7.00 9.94
N SER A 71 -20.39 -6.16 10.38
CA SER A 71 -20.05 -6.06 11.79
C SER A 71 -21.21 -5.34 12.49
N GLN A 72 -21.69 -5.91 13.60
CA GLN A 72 -22.67 -5.23 14.47
C GLN A 72 -22.08 -3.99 15.15
N ARG A 73 -20.74 -3.81 15.08
CA ARG A 73 -20.05 -2.63 15.59
C ARG A 73 -20.35 -1.39 14.73
N GLN A 74 -20.80 -0.34 15.39
CA GLN A 74 -21.02 0.96 14.76
C GLN A 74 -19.70 1.56 14.24
N THR A 75 -19.79 2.34 13.16
CA THR A 75 -18.66 3.14 12.64
C THR A 75 -18.36 4.27 13.60
N GLY A 76 -17.10 4.39 14.03
CA GLY A 76 -16.67 5.36 15.04
C GLY A 76 -16.06 4.69 16.26
N GLY A 77 -15.83 5.49 17.32
CA GLY A 77 -15.37 4.98 18.61
C GLY A 77 -16.34 3.93 19.14
N GLN A 78 -15.80 2.77 19.49
CA GLN A 78 -16.63 1.67 20.02
C GLN A 78 -17.13 2.02 21.42
N LEU A 79 -18.35 1.58 21.76
CA LEU A 79 -18.85 1.63 23.13
C LEU A 79 -17.83 0.92 24.06
N GLY A 80 -17.30 1.66 25.05
CA GLY A 80 -16.24 1.21 25.95
C GLY A 80 -14.80 1.48 25.48
N HIS A 81 -14.59 2.08 24.30
CA HIS A 81 -13.26 2.55 23.90
C HIS A 81 -12.82 3.67 24.85
N LYS A 82 -11.65 3.52 25.48
CA LYS A 82 -11.10 4.57 26.34
C LYS A 82 -10.88 5.82 25.49
N GLY A 83 -11.57 6.90 25.84
CA GLY A 83 -11.27 8.21 25.27
C GLY A 83 -9.86 8.62 25.66
N HIS A 84 -9.12 9.19 24.72
CA HIS A 84 -7.92 9.94 25.05
C HIS A 84 -8.33 11.40 25.21
N THR A 85 -8.52 11.83 26.45
CA THR A 85 -8.81 13.22 26.80
C THR A 85 -7.49 13.91 27.13
N LEU A 86 -7.34 15.19 26.77
CA LEU A 86 -6.24 15.99 27.29
C LEU A 86 -6.38 16.07 28.81
N HIS A 87 -5.39 15.60 29.54
CA HIS A 87 -5.35 15.68 30.99
C HIS A 87 -4.50 16.86 31.44
N LEU A 88 -4.80 17.39 32.63
CA LEU A 88 -3.92 18.36 33.27
C LEU A 88 -2.56 17.70 33.51
N THR A 89 -1.49 18.32 33.03
CA THR A 89 -0.13 17.94 33.40
C THR A 89 0.18 18.49 34.80
N THR A 90 0.91 17.73 35.60
CA THR A 90 1.47 18.22 36.87
C THR A 90 2.72 19.08 36.66
N THR A 91 3.25 19.13 35.42
CA THR A 91 4.50 19.78 35.04
C THR A 91 4.27 20.70 33.84
N PRO A 92 3.54 21.83 33.99
CA PRO A 92 3.39 22.80 32.90
C PRO A 92 4.70 23.56 32.67
N ASP A 93 5.02 23.85 31.40
CA ASP A 93 6.24 24.60 31.03
C ASP A 93 6.27 26.00 31.65
N HIS A 94 5.10 26.64 31.76
CA HIS A 94 4.91 27.96 32.36
C HIS A 94 3.67 28.00 33.24
N THR A 95 3.73 28.73 34.37
CA THR A 95 2.58 28.97 35.26
C THR A 95 2.36 30.47 35.42
N ILE A 96 1.14 30.94 35.10
CA ILE A 96 0.72 32.32 35.28
C ILE A 96 -0.41 32.34 36.31
N THR A 97 -0.25 33.14 37.37
CA THR A 97 -1.26 33.30 38.43
C THR A 97 -2.02 34.60 38.24
N TYR A 98 -3.35 34.52 38.24
CA TYR A 98 -4.24 35.66 38.18
C TYR A 98 -4.83 35.91 39.57
N SER A 99 -4.32 36.93 40.27
CA SER A 99 -4.78 37.30 41.62
C SER A 99 -5.89 38.34 41.55
N SER A 100 -6.93 38.15 42.36
CA SER A 100 -7.96 39.19 42.58
C SER A 100 -7.47 40.16 43.64
N THR A 101 -7.45 41.45 43.32
CA THR A 101 -7.03 42.50 44.27
C THR A 101 -8.19 43.07 45.08
N HIS A 102 -9.43 42.85 44.64
CA HIS A 102 -10.64 43.39 45.27
C HIS A 102 -11.81 42.41 45.16
N CYS A 103 -12.64 42.36 46.20
CA CYS A 103 -13.89 41.61 46.18
C CYS A 103 -14.85 42.18 45.13
N THR A 104 -15.41 41.35 44.25
CA THR A 104 -16.35 41.79 43.21
C THR A 104 -17.73 42.19 43.74
N CYS A 105 -18.04 41.86 45.00
CA CYS A 105 -19.33 42.18 45.64
C CYS A 105 -19.29 43.49 46.45
N CYS A 106 -18.24 43.69 47.25
CA CYS A 106 -18.16 44.82 48.18
C CYS A 106 -16.91 45.69 47.99
N HIS A 107 -16.07 45.39 46.99
CA HIS A 107 -14.84 46.12 46.66
C HIS A 107 -13.78 46.19 47.78
N THR A 108 -13.91 45.41 48.86
CA THR A 108 -12.87 45.27 49.88
C THR A 108 -11.58 44.77 49.25
N SER A 109 -10.44 45.35 49.64
CA SER A 109 -9.12 44.91 49.17
C SER A 109 -8.80 43.49 49.66
N LEU A 110 -8.23 42.69 48.76
CA LEU A 110 -7.81 41.30 49.01
C LEU A 110 -6.28 41.13 48.98
N ASN A 111 -5.52 42.21 48.87
CA ASN A 111 -4.06 42.17 48.69
C ASN A 111 -3.32 41.47 49.84
N HIS A 112 -3.89 41.48 51.04
CA HIS A 112 -3.30 40.87 52.25
C HIS A 112 -4.01 39.60 52.68
N GLU A 113 -5.06 39.19 51.97
CA GLU A 113 -5.79 37.97 52.29
C GLU A 113 -5.04 36.73 51.79
N PRO A 114 -5.00 35.63 52.57
CA PRO A 114 -4.33 34.41 52.15
C PRO A 114 -5.08 33.73 50.99
N VAL A 115 -4.32 33.18 50.04
CA VAL A 115 -4.89 32.38 48.94
C VAL A 115 -5.49 31.09 49.49
N LYS A 116 -6.79 30.88 49.26
CA LYS A 116 -7.52 29.69 49.73
C LYS A 116 -7.44 28.48 48.79
N GLY A 117 -7.09 28.68 47.52
CA GLY A 117 -6.98 27.61 46.54
C GLY A 117 -6.95 28.12 45.10
N TYR A 118 -6.70 27.22 44.15
CA TYR A 118 -6.61 27.55 42.73
C TYR A 118 -7.65 26.78 41.92
N ARG A 119 -8.25 27.46 40.95
CA ARG A 119 -8.95 26.81 39.83
C ARG A 119 -8.00 26.77 38.65
N ILE A 120 -7.52 25.59 38.29
CA ILE A 120 -6.48 25.41 37.27
C ILE A 120 -7.12 25.17 35.89
N ARG A 121 -6.59 25.86 34.87
CA ARG A 121 -6.82 25.59 33.45
C ARG A 121 -5.45 25.56 32.76
N GLN A 122 -5.26 24.65 31.81
CA GLN A 122 -4.04 24.56 31.01
C GLN A 122 -4.38 24.71 29.53
N VAL A 123 -3.52 25.42 28.82
CA VAL A 123 -3.58 25.61 27.38
C VAL A 123 -2.35 24.94 26.78
N TYR A 124 -2.56 23.95 25.92
CA TYR A 124 -1.50 23.31 25.14
C TYR A 124 -1.43 24.05 23.81
N ASP A 125 -0.38 24.81 23.60
CA ASP A 125 -0.17 25.62 22.40
C ASP A 125 1.23 25.40 21.84
N LEU A 126 1.45 25.80 20.58
CA LEU A 126 2.77 25.76 19.95
C LEU A 126 3.51 27.06 20.29
N PRO A 127 4.78 26.99 20.74
CA PRO A 127 5.60 28.19 20.85
C PRO A 127 5.83 28.79 19.44
N PRO A 128 6.23 30.08 19.34
CA PRO A 128 6.59 30.67 18.06
C PRO A 128 7.64 29.81 17.33
N ILE A 129 7.31 29.35 16.13
CA ILE A 129 8.17 28.46 15.35
C ILE A 129 9.03 29.32 14.42
N GLN A 130 10.34 29.39 14.68
CA GLN A 130 11.27 30.23 13.92
C GLN A 130 12.54 29.45 13.52
N ILE A 131 13.19 29.89 12.43
CA ILE A 131 14.51 29.40 12.08
C ILE A 131 15.56 30.20 12.85
N GLU A 132 16.38 29.50 13.62
CA GLU A 132 17.54 30.06 14.29
C GLU A 132 18.78 29.98 13.38
N VAL A 133 19.53 31.08 13.31
CA VAL A 133 20.78 31.17 12.54
C VAL A 133 21.95 31.27 13.51
N THR A 134 22.81 30.26 13.52
CA THR A 134 24.06 30.27 14.29
C THR A 134 25.22 30.69 13.39
N GLU A 135 25.88 31.78 13.73
CA GLU A 135 27.10 32.23 13.06
C GLU A 135 28.32 31.51 13.65
N HIS A 136 29.00 30.73 12.83
CA HIS A 136 30.27 30.10 13.21
C HIS A 136 31.42 30.98 12.75
N LYS A 137 32.32 31.36 13.67
CA LYS A 137 33.53 32.14 13.36
C LYS A 137 34.77 31.36 13.75
N VAL A 138 35.80 31.44 12.91
CA VAL A 138 37.16 31.04 13.26
C VAL A 138 37.99 32.31 13.39
N GLU A 139 38.75 32.40 14.48
CA GLU A 139 39.65 33.54 14.68
C GLU A 139 40.87 33.39 13.75
N GLN A 140 41.28 34.50 13.15
CA GLN A 140 42.55 34.63 12.46
C GLN A 140 43.49 35.46 13.34
N LYS A 141 44.65 34.90 13.67
CA LYS A 141 45.66 35.56 14.51
C LYS A 141 47.00 35.58 13.78
N GLU A 142 47.66 36.73 13.79
CA GLU A 142 49.01 36.84 13.26
C GLU A 142 50.03 36.33 14.28
N CYS A 143 50.94 35.46 13.86
CA CYS A 143 52.05 35.02 14.70
C CYS A 143 53.05 36.18 14.88
N PRO A 144 53.35 36.62 16.12
CA PRO A 144 54.24 37.77 16.34
C PRO A 144 55.70 37.52 15.96
N HIS A 145 56.08 36.27 15.65
CA HIS A 145 57.46 35.92 15.31
C HIS A 145 57.70 35.80 13.79
N CYS A 146 56.82 35.10 13.07
CA CYS A 146 56.97 34.86 11.63
C CYS A 146 55.93 35.60 10.77
N HIS A 147 55.03 36.37 11.37
CA HIS A 147 53.96 37.14 10.72
C HIS A 147 52.96 36.30 9.89
N SER A 148 52.99 34.97 10.01
CA SER A 148 52.00 34.11 9.37
C SER A 148 50.64 34.24 10.04
N ILE A 149 49.56 34.29 9.27
CA ILE A 149 48.19 34.19 9.78
C ILE A 149 47.88 32.74 10.12
N GLN A 150 47.50 32.50 11.38
CA GLN A 150 47.04 31.22 11.89
C GLN A 150 45.52 31.25 12.02
N GLU A 151 44.85 30.20 11.58
CA GLU A 151 43.39 30.04 11.68
C GLU A 151 43.01 28.62 12.09
N SER A 152 41.89 28.49 12.80
CA SER A 152 41.30 27.19 13.11
C SER A 152 40.41 26.71 11.97
N GLN A 153 40.21 25.39 11.88
CA GLN A 153 39.26 24.82 10.92
C GLN A 153 37.83 24.80 11.49
N PHE A 154 36.85 25.03 10.62
CA PHE A 154 35.46 24.76 10.97
C PHE A 154 35.24 23.25 11.22
N PRO A 155 34.31 22.87 12.13
CA PRO A 155 33.87 21.48 12.25
C PRO A 155 33.36 20.94 10.91
N SER A 156 33.50 19.64 10.65
CA SER A 156 33.04 18.99 9.40
C SER A 156 31.54 19.16 9.13
N THR A 157 30.75 19.43 10.18
CA THR A 157 29.32 19.72 10.07
C THR A 157 29.01 21.10 9.50
N VAL A 158 29.98 22.03 9.49
CA VAL A 158 29.88 23.41 8.94
C VAL A 158 30.78 23.48 7.70
N SER A 159 30.31 22.92 6.60
CA SER A 159 31.12 22.71 5.38
C SER A 159 30.83 23.72 4.27
N ARG A 160 29.84 24.60 4.44
CA ARG A 160 29.45 25.63 3.48
C ARG A 160 29.34 26.98 4.19
N PRO A 161 29.60 28.10 3.51
CA PRO A 161 29.41 29.43 4.07
C PRO A 161 27.99 29.67 4.62
N VAL A 162 26.97 29.11 3.95
CA VAL A 162 25.57 29.10 4.40
C VAL A 162 24.99 27.71 4.13
N GLN A 163 24.32 27.12 5.11
CA GLN A 163 23.69 25.80 4.98
C GLN A 163 22.50 25.62 5.92
N TYR A 164 21.55 24.77 5.51
CA TYR A 164 20.48 24.34 6.40
C TYR A 164 20.98 23.35 7.47
N GLY A 165 20.49 23.54 8.69
CA GLY A 165 20.77 22.65 9.83
C GLY A 165 20.08 21.28 9.73
N PRO A 166 20.43 20.33 10.62
CA PRO A 166 19.92 18.96 10.60
C PRO A 166 18.39 18.86 10.76
N ASN A 167 17.78 19.75 11.57
CA ASN A 167 16.33 19.72 11.81
C ASN A 167 15.53 20.03 10.53
N ILE A 168 15.93 21.04 9.77
CA ILE A 168 15.33 21.36 8.47
C ILE A 168 15.56 20.20 7.48
N LYS A 169 16.79 19.67 7.42
CA LYS A 169 17.13 18.55 6.53
C LYS A 169 16.31 17.28 6.81
N ARG A 170 15.95 16.99 8.07
CA ARG A 170 15.07 15.87 8.46
C ARG A 170 13.60 16.14 8.17
N LEU A 171 13.14 17.38 8.36
CA LEU A 171 11.76 17.77 8.11
C LEU A 171 11.36 17.66 6.63
N ILE A 172 12.29 17.91 5.71
CA ILE A 172 12.06 17.81 4.26
C ILE A 172 11.55 16.43 3.81
N PRO A 173 12.28 15.31 4.03
CA PRO A 173 11.81 13.98 3.65
C PRO A 173 10.56 13.57 4.42
N TYR A 174 10.39 13.99 5.68
CA TYR A 174 9.15 13.78 6.43
C TYR A 174 7.94 14.38 5.69
N LEU A 175 8.01 15.66 5.29
CA LEU A 175 6.92 16.33 4.58
C LEU A 175 6.69 15.74 3.18
N THR A 176 7.75 15.49 2.42
CA THR A 176 7.66 15.14 1.00
C THR A 176 7.41 13.64 0.74
N HIS A 177 7.83 12.75 1.65
CA HIS A 177 7.78 11.28 1.49
C HIS A 177 6.88 10.58 2.50
N TYR A 178 6.83 11.07 3.74
CA TYR A 178 5.87 10.53 4.72
C TYR A 178 4.49 11.17 4.54
N GLN A 179 4.41 12.50 4.63
CA GLN A 179 3.16 13.26 4.44
C GLN A 179 2.78 13.45 2.96
N CYS A 180 3.67 13.07 2.04
CA CYS A 180 3.46 13.11 0.59
C CYS A 180 3.08 14.51 0.05
N LEU A 181 3.51 15.58 0.71
CA LEU A 181 3.35 16.94 0.19
C LEU A 181 4.09 17.10 -1.13
N SER A 182 3.52 17.90 -2.04
CA SER A 182 4.19 18.29 -3.28
C SER A 182 5.32 19.28 -2.97
N LEU A 183 6.29 19.42 -3.88
CA LEU A 183 7.43 20.32 -3.68
C LEU A 183 6.97 21.76 -3.47
N LYS A 184 6.07 22.26 -4.34
CA LYS A 184 5.48 23.60 -4.21
C LYS A 184 4.81 23.81 -2.84
N ARG A 185 3.98 22.87 -2.38
CA ARG A 185 3.30 22.97 -1.08
C ARG A 185 4.27 22.86 0.09
N THR A 186 5.37 22.13 -0.07
CA THR A 186 6.42 22.06 0.95
C THR A 186 7.14 23.40 1.05
N LYS A 187 7.45 24.04 -0.09
CA LYS A 187 7.98 25.41 -0.11
C LYS A 187 7.02 26.40 0.55
N GLU A 188 5.74 26.37 0.22
CA GLU A 188 4.69 27.20 0.84
C GLU A 188 4.64 26.96 2.35
N PHE A 189 4.65 25.69 2.80
CA PHE A 189 4.71 25.35 4.23
C PHE A 189 5.91 26.00 4.93
N PHE A 190 7.09 26.00 4.31
CA PHE A 190 8.25 26.65 4.92
C PHE A 190 8.11 28.18 5.02
N GLN A 191 7.53 28.80 4.00
CA GLN A 191 7.26 30.23 3.98
C GLN A 191 6.21 30.62 5.03
N ASP A 192 5.10 29.86 5.11
CA ASP A 192 3.96 30.18 5.96
C ASP A 192 4.23 29.88 7.43
N CYS A 193 4.95 28.78 7.74
CA CYS A 193 5.20 28.35 9.11
C CYS A 193 6.50 28.89 9.71
N PHE A 194 7.52 29.20 8.90
CA PHE A 194 8.82 29.67 9.41
C PHE A 194 9.26 31.03 8.84
N GLY A 195 8.44 31.67 7.99
CA GLY A 195 8.79 32.93 7.35
C GLY A 195 9.96 32.83 6.36
N HIS A 196 10.35 31.62 5.95
CA HIS A 196 11.57 31.39 5.17
C HIS A 196 11.30 30.57 3.91
N SER A 197 11.81 31.06 2.77
CA SER A 197 11.60 30.43 1.48
C SER A 197 12.71 29.43 1.16
N ILE A 198 12.33 28.17 0.99
CA ILE A 198 13.23 27.11 0.50
C ILE A 198 12.96 26.80 -0.97
N SER A 199 14.01 26.65 -1.78
CA SER A 199 13.85 26.33 -3.20
C SER A 199 13.48 24.85 -3.41
N GLU A 200 12.69 24.54 -4.44
CA GLU A 200 12.34 23.16 -4.77
C GLU A 200 13.58 22.30 -5.09
N GLY A 201 14.61 22.90 -5.72
CA GLY A 201 15.89 22.24 -5.95
C GLY A 201 16.58 21.82 -4.65
N THR A 202 16.51 22.66 -3.60
CA THR A 202 17.04 22.31 -2.28
C THR A 202 16.29 21.13 -1.67
N LEU A 203 14.95 21.12 -1.78
CA LEU A 203 14.13 20.01 -1.28
C LEU A 203 14.52 18.68 -1.95
N VAL A 204 14.73 18.70 -3.27
CA VAL A 204 15.16 17.53 -4.05
C VAL A 204 16.57 17.10 -3.65
N ASN A 205 17.52 18.03 -3.56
CA ASN A 205 18.91 17.73 -3.20
C ASN A 205 19.02 17.10 -1.81
N HIS A 206 18.31 17.64 -0.81
CA HIS A 206 18.30 17.08 0.54
C HIS A 206 17.60 15.72 0.59
N THR A 207 16.53 15.52 -0.17
CA THR A 207 15.90 14.20 -0.29
C THR A 207 16.87 13.17 -0.84
N ASN A 208 17.56 13.49 -1.94
CA ASN A 208 18.52 12.56 -2.55
C ASN A 208 19.67 12.25 -1.61
N SER A 209 20.25 13.28 -0.98
CA SER A 209 21.32 13.10 0.00
C SER A 209 20.90 12.25 1.20
N PHE A 210 19.69 12.45 1.72
CA PHE A 210 19.14 11.62 2.79
C PHE A 210 18.98 10.16 2.32
N SER A 211 18.49 9.96 1.10
CA SER A 211 18.34 8.63 0.52
C SER A 211 19.67 7.89 0.32
N ASP A 212 20.71 8.60 -0.12
CA ASP A 212 22.04 8.04 -0.28
C ASP A 212 22.64 7.62 1.08
N GLN A 213 22.31 8.32 2.16
CA GLN A 213 22.72 7.94 3.53
C GLN A 213 21.99 6.69 4.06
N LEU A 214 20.88 6.27 3.44
CA LEU A 214 20.12 5.09 3.88
C LEU A 214 20.71 3.76 3.38
N GLN A 215 21.74 3.75 2.52
CA GLN A 215 22.26 2.49 1.96
C GLN A 215 22.65 1.44 3.02
N PRO A 216 23.38 1.78 4.11
CA PRO A 216 23.70 0.80 5.15
C PRO A 216 22.44 0.25 5.84
N PHE A 217 21.47 1.11 6.11
CA PHE A 217 20.19 0.72 6.69
C PHE A 217 19.40 -0.23 5.77
N LEU A 218 19.39 0.03 4.46
CA LEU A 218 18.70 -0.82 3.50
C LEU A 218 19.34 -2.20 3.41
N GLN A 219 20.67 -2.27 3.54
CA GLN A 219 21.38 -3.55 3.63
C GLN A 219 20.97 -4.34 4.87
N GLU A 220 20.91 -3.70 6.05
CA GLU A 220 20.43 -4.35 7.28
C GLU A 220 18.97 -4.84 7.14
N VAL A 221 18.10 -4.04 6.50
CA VAL A 221 16.71 -4.44 6.22
C VAL A 221 16.68 -5.66 5.30
N LYS A 222 17.51 -5.68 4.27
CA LYS A 222 17.61 -6.79 3.33
C LYS A 222 18.02 -8.09 4.04
N ASP A 223 19.04 -8.01 4.90
CA ASP A 223 19.52 -9.16 5.68
C ASP A 223 18.43 -9.69 6.62
N LYS A 224 17.69 -8.80 7.29
CA LYS A 224 16.54 -9.17 8.13
C LYS A 224 15.42 -9.85 7.34
N ILE A 225 15.14 -9.40 6.11
CA ILE A 225 14.14 -10.02 5.24
C ILE A 225 14.60 -11.44 4.85
N LEU A 226 15.87 -11.60 4.47
CA LEU A 226 16.42 -12.91 4.10
C LEU A 226 16.37 -13.92 5.25
N GLN A 227 16.51 -13.46 6.49
CA GLN A 227 16.41 -14.28 7.69
C GLN A 227 14.98 -14.50 8.19
N SER A 228 13.98 -13.84 7.59
CA SER A 228 12.61 -13.91 8.08
C SER A 228 11.91 -15.20 7.62
N PRO A 229 11.12 -15.87 8.49
CA PRO A 229 10.45 -17.10 8.12
C PRO A 229 9.36 -16.87 7.07
N VAL A 230 8.69 -15.73 7.10
CA VAL A 230 7.60 -15.36 6.18
C VAL A 230 7.86 -13.96 5.64
N VAL A 231 7.83 -13.83 4.32
CA VAL A 231 7.96 -12.55 3.61
C VAL A 231 6.78 -12.37 2.66
N HIS A 232 6.21 -11.18 2.70
CA HIS A 232 5.12 -10.73 1.84
C HIS A 232 5.67 -9.99 0.64
N PHE A 233 5.30 -10.41 -0.56
CA PHE A 233 5.74 -9.78 -1.80
C PHE A 233 4.57 -9.24 -2.62
N ASP A 234 4.73 -8.04 -3.17
CA ASP A 234 3.74 -7.41 -4.06
C ASP A 234 4.43 -6.42 -5.00
N GLU A 235 3.79 -6.10 -6.13
CA GLU A 235 4.25 -5.05 -7.03
C GLU A 235 3.15 -4.09 -7.42
N THR A 236 3.55 -2.85 -7.71
CA THR A 236 2.62 -1.86 -8.22
C THR A 236 3.22 -0.93 -9.25
N GLY A 237 2.43 -0.68 -10.30
CA GLY A 237 2.80 0.26 -11.35
C GLY A 237 2.95 1.69 -10.83
N MET A 238 4.00 2.36 -11.29
CA MET A 238 4.31 3.75 -10.99
C MET A 238 4.69 4.50 -12.26
N ARG A 239 4.16 5.72 -12.44
CA ARG A 239 4.56 6.59 -13.54
C ARG A 239 5.89 7.28 -13.21
N VAL A 240 6.91 7.00 -14.00
CA VAL A 240 8.27 7.54 -13.90
C VAL A 240 8.71 7.91 -15.31
N GLU A 241 9.10 9.17 -15.53
CA GLU A 241 9.60 9.64 -16.83
C GLU A 241 8.67 9.30 -18.01
N ASN A 242 7.37 9.53 -17.80
CA ASN A 242 6.28 9.22 -18.75
C ASN A 242 6.10 7.72 -19.08
N LYS A 243 6.88 6.83 -18.48
CA LYS A 243 6.79 5.38 -18.64
C LYS A 243 6.17 4.74 -17.40
N THR A 244 5.57 3.56 -17.57
CA THR A 244 5.17 2.73 -16.44
C THR A 244 6.38 1.92 -16.01
N GLN A 245 6.81 2.12 -14.76
CA GLN A 245 7.78 1.29 -14.08
C GLN A 245 7.07 0.56 -12.92
N TRP A 246 7.75 -0.38 -12.27
CA TRP A 246 7.17 -1.27 -11.26
C TRP A 246 7.92 -1.13 -9.95
N LEU A 247 7.21 -0.66 -8.93
CA LEU A 247 7.69 -0.72 -7.56
C LEU A 247 7.43 -2.12 -7.05
N HIS A 248 8.46 -2.75 -6.50
CA HIS A 248 8.42 -4.05 -5.85
C HIS A 248 8.52 -3.85 -4.34
N THR A 249 7.94 -4.74 -3.57
CA THR A 249 8.01 -4.70 -2.11
C THR A 249 8.22 -6.09 -1.55
N ALA A 250 9.17 -6.18 -0.62
CA ALA A 250 9.36 -7.31 0.27
C ALA A 250 9.12 -6.83 1.70
N SER A 251 8.14 -7.42 2.39
CA SER A 251 7.67 -6.92 3.69
C SER A 251 7.53 -8.03 4.72
N THR A 252 7.95 -7.73 5.95
CA THR A 252 7.69 -8.55 7.14
C THR A 252 6.87 -7.74 8.14
N PRO A 253 6.49 -8.28 9.31
CA PRO A 253 5.90 -7.47 10.36
C PRO A 253 6.84 -6.36 10.87
N GLU A 254 8.15 -6.50 10.69
CA GLU A 254 9.18 -5.65 11.31
C GLU A 254 9.86 -4.68 10.33
N VAL A 255 10.07 -5.12 9.09
CA VAL A 255 10.84 -4.37 8.09
C VAL A 255 10.17 -4.36 6.72
N THR A 256 10.54 -3.38 5.90
CA THR A 256 10.04 -3.22 4.51
C THR A 256 11.19 -2.80 3.62
N LEU A 257 11.36 -3.50 2.50
CA LEU A 257 12.23 -3.09 1.41
C LEU A 257 11.40 -2.82 0.17
N GLN A 258 11.63 -1.69 -0.47
CA GLN A 258 11.01 -1.29 -1.73
C GLN A 258 12.09 -0.87 -2.72
N HIS A 259 11.93 -1.29 -3.97
CA HIS A 259 12.76 -0.83 -5.08
C HIS A 259 11.91 -0.64 -6.33
N ILE A 260 12.42 0.14 -7.28
CA ILE A 260 11.76 0.48 -8.54
C ILE A 260 12.54 -0.12 -9.70
N HIS A 261 11.83 -0.67 -10.69
CA HIS A 261 12.45 -1.24 -11.88
C HIS A 261 11.59 -1.02 -13.11
N GLU A 262 12.19 -0.91 -14.29
CA GLU A 262 11.46 -0.67 -15.54
C GLU A 262 10.59 -1.86 -15.94
N LYS A 263 11.05 -3.07 -15.62
CA LYS A 263 10.33 -4.33 -15.83
C LYS A 263 9.61 -4.78 -14.57
N ARG A 264 8.62 -5.65 -14.73
CA ARG A 264 7.93 -6.33 -13.62
C ARG A 264 8.50 -7.73 -13.32
N GLY A 265 9.04 -8.41 -14.33
CA GLY A 265 9.35 -9.85 -14.30
C GLY A 265 10.51 -10.26 -13.40
N LYS A 266 10.95 -11.51 -13.58
CA LYS A 266 12.09 -12.10 -12.85
C LYS A 266 13.29 -11.15 -12.75
N GLU A 267 13.71 -10.54 -13.87
CA GLU A 267 14.82 -9.57 -13.88
C GLU A 267 14.67 -8.43 -12.86
N ALA A 268 13.45 -7.92 -12.68
CA ALA A 268 13.16 -6.86 -11.72
C ALA A 268 13.14 -7.36 -10.27
N MET A 269 12.63 -8.58 -10.07
CA MET A 269 12.62 -9.25 -8.79
C MET A 269 14.05 -9.63 -8.35
N ASP A 270 14.89 -10.10 -9.28
CA ASP A 270 16.30 -10.41 -9.08
C ASP A 270 17.08 -9.14 -8.67
N ALA A 271 16.79 -8.00 -9.30
CA ALA A 271 17.40 -6.71 -8.96
C ALA A 271 17.06 -6.21 -7.54
N GLY A 272 16.03 -6.78 -6.90
CA GLY A 272 15.75 -6.54 -5.48
C GLY A 272 16.61 -7.38 -4.54
N GLU A 273 17.31 -8.38 -5.09
CA GLU A 273 18.29 -9.24 -4.41
C GLU A 273 17.75 -9.96 -3.15
N ILE A 274 16.41 -10.14 -3.07
CA ILE A 274 15.75 -10.92 -2.03
C ILE A 274 15.38 -12.31 -2.55
N LEU A 275 14.44 -12.37 -3.50
CA LEU A 275 13.87 -13.63 -4.01
C LEU A 275 14.91 -14.65 -4.53
N PRO A 276 16.03 -14.25 -5.18
CA PRO A 276 17.05 -15.21 -5.60
C PRO A 276 17.75 -15.98 -4.48
N SER A 277 17.74 -15.46 -3.25
CA SER A 277 18.45 -16.04 -2.10
C SER A 277 17.52 -16.34 -0.92
N PHE A 278 16.22 -16.15 -1.09
CA PHE A 278 15.23 -16.36 -0.05
C PHE A 278 14.71 -17.79 -0.07
N SER A 279 14.76 -18.48 1.07
CA SER A 279 14.33 -19.88 1.21
C SER A 279 13.18 -20.08 2.20
N GLY A 280 12.59 -18.99 2.71
CA GLY A 280 11.46 -19.03 3.63
C GLY A 280 10.11 -19.18 2.93
N ILE A 281 9.06 -18.61 3.53
CA ILE A 281 7.70 -18.64 3.01
C ILE A 281 7.40 -17.34 2.26
N ALA A 282 7.16 -17.45 0.95
CA ALA A 282 6.85 -16.33 0.08
C ALA A 282 5.33 -16.18 -0.13
N MET A 283 4.71 -15.24 0.59
CA MET A 283 3.30 -14.89 0.44
C MET A 283 3.13 -13.86 -0.67
N HIS A 284 2.36 -14.18 -1.72
CA HIS A 284 2.16 -13.27 -2.86
C HIS A 284 0.80 -13.45 -3.56
N ASP A 285 0.48 -12.56 -4.49
CA ASP A 285 -0.79 -12.57 -5.24
C ASP A 285 -0.91 -13.69 -6.28
N GLY A 286 0.17 -14.44 -6.53
CA GLY A 286 0.25 -15.60 -7.42
C GLY A 286 0.53 -15.25 -8.86
N TRP A 287 1.25 -14.16 -9.09
CA TRP A 287 1.79 -13.86 -10.40
C TRP A 287 2.83 -14.89 -10.86
N LYS A 288 2.77 -15.30 -12.13
CA LYS A 288 3.54 -16.45 -12.67
C LYS A 288 5.06 -16.30 -12.52
N SER A 289 5.60 -15.07 -12.52
CA SER A 289 7.06 -14.86 -12.41
C SER A 289 7.63 -15.37 -11.09
N TYR A 290 6.82 -15.48 -10.04
CA TYR A 290 7.24 -16.08 -8.78
C TYR A 290 7.58 -17.58 -8.93
N ASP A 291 6.97 -18.29 -9.90
CA ASP A 291 7.23 -19.72 -10.12
C ASP A 291 8.70 -20.03 -10.50
N ALA A 292 9.49 -19.01 -10.83
CA ALA A 292 10.92 -19.15 -11.10
C ALA A 292 11.79 -19.36 -9.83
N TYR A 293 11.26 -19.13 -8.63
CA TYR A 293 12.00 -19.20 -7.37
C TYR A 293 11.65 -20.47 -6.58
N THR A 294 12.31 -21.57 -6.90
CA THR A 294 11.95 -22.90 -6.38
C THR A 294 12.41 -23.16 -4.94
N ASP A 295 13.33 -22.35 -4.43
CA ASP A 295 13.97 -22.59 -3.13
C ASP A 295 13.13 -22.09 -1.93
N CYS A 296 12.01 -21.42 -2.19
CA CYS A 296 11.08 -20.94 -1.18
C CYS A 296 9.71 -21.64 -1.23
N ARG A 297 9.02 -21.68 -0.09
CA ARG A 297 7.64 -22.18 0.01
C ARG A 297 6.68 -21.08 -0.42
N HIS A 298 6.06 -21.24 -1.59
CA HIS A 298 5.06 -20.28 -2.07
C HIS A 298 3.71 -20.44 -1.37
N VAL A 299 3.12 -19.30 -0.98
CA VAL A 299 1.76 -19.22 -0.42
C VAL A 299 0.97 -18.17 -1.18
N LEU A 300 -0.25 -18.53 -1.59
CA LEU A 300 -1.11 -17.62 -2.33
C LEU A 300 -2.00 -16.81 -1.41
N CYS A 301 -2.12 -15.52 -1.73
CA CYS A 301 -3.03 -14.61 -1.05
C CYS A 301 -4.48 -15.02 -1.30
N ASN A 302 -5.13 -15.62 -0.31
CA ASN A 302 -6.52 -16.03 -0.42
C ASN A 302 -7.48 -14.83 -0.50
N ALA A 303 -7.10 -13.64 -0.01
CA ALA A 303 -7.90 -12.43 -0.20
C ALA A 303 -8.04 -12.00 -1.67
N HIS A 304 -7.03 -12.28 -2.51
CA HIS A 304 -7.14 -12.10 -3.95
C HIS A 304 -8.07 -13.14 -4.58
N LEU A 305 -7.90 -14.41 -4.20
CA LEU A 305 -8.74 -15.50 -4.70
C LEU A 305 -10.22 -15.34 -4.32
N LEU A 306 -10.52 -14.88 -3.10
CA LEU A 306 -11.88 -14.58 -2.67
C LEU A 306 -12.53 -13.47 -3.52
N ARG A 307 -11.77 -12.46 -3.95
CA ARG A 307 -12.26 -11.41 -4.86
C ARG A 307 -12.51 -11.96 -6.26
N ASP A 308 -11.64 -12.81 -6.77
CA ASP A 308 -11.82 -13.47 -8.06
C ASP A 308 -13.05 -14.37 -8.04
N LEU A 309 -13.22 -15.18 -6.98
CA LEU A 309 -14.42 -16.01 -6.76
C LEU A 309 -15.68 -15.14 -6.73
N GLN A 310 -15.66 -14.01 -6.02
CA GLN A 310 -16.79 -13.08 -6.00
C GLN A 310 -17.11 -12.54 -7.40
N GLY A 311 -16.09 -12.23 -8.20
CA GLY A 311 -16.26 -11.83 -9.59
C GLY A 311 -17.01 -12.88 -10.41
N ILE A 312 -16.65 -14.16 -10.27
CA ILE A 312 -17.34 -15.28 -10.95
C ILE A 312 -18.78 -15.46 -10.45
N ILE A 313 -19.00 -15.35 -9.14
CA ILE A 313 -20.34 -15.44 -8.54
C ILE A 313 -21.24 -14.32 -9.07
N ASP A 314 -20.75 -13.09 -9.09
CA ASP A 314 -21.51 -11.92 -9.55
C ASP A 314 -21.79 -11.99 -11.06
N SER A 315 -20.88 -12.54 -11.87
CA SER A 315 -21.04 -12.59 -13.33
C SER A 315 -21.82 -13.80 -13.83
N THR A 316 -21.63 -14.97 -13.23
CA THR A 316 -22.14 -16.25 -13.74
C THR A 316 -22.97 -17.06 -12.74
N GLY A 317 -22.92 -16.73 -11.45
CA GLY A 317 -23.64 -17.47 -10.41
C GLY A 317 -23.17 -18.91 -10.21
N GLN A 318 -21.97 -19.29 -10.68
CA GLN A 318 -21.50 -20.67 -10.63
C GLN A 318 -21.39 -21.19 -9.18
N LYS A 319 -21.99 -22.37 -8.92
CA LYS A 319 -22.09 -22.98 -7.59
C LYS A 319 -20.73 -23.31 -6.97
N TRP A 320 -19.79 -23.86 -7.74
CA TRP A 320 -18.45 -24.21 -7.23
C TRP A 320 -17.73 -22.97 -6.66
N ALA A 321 -17.91 -21.80 -7.28
CA ALA A 321 -17.28 -20.58 -6.80
C ALA A 321 -17.86 -20.13 -5.45
N GLN A 322 -19.17 -20.29 -5.26
CA GLN A 322 -19.84 -20.04 -3.97
C GLN A 322 -19.40 -21.03 -2.90
N GLN A 323 -19.36 -22.33 -3.22
CA GLN A 323 -18.90 -23.38 -2.32
C GLN A 323 -17.44 -23.15 -1.90
N MET A 324 -16.56 -22.85 -2.87
CA MET A 324 -15.14 -22.58 -2.62
C MET A 324 -14.91 -21.31 -1.79
N GLN A 325 -15.67 -20.25 -2.05
CA GLN A 325 -15.63 -19.02 -1.24
C GLN A 325 -16.07 -19.29 0.20
N GLY A 326 -17.14 -20.07 0.38
CA GLY A 326 -17.63 -20.53 1.68
C GLY A 326 -16.56 -21.36 2.42
N PHE A 327 -15.98 -22.34 1.74
CA PHE A 327 -14.91 -23.19 2.25
C PHE A 327 -13.72 -22.39 2.76
N LEU A 328 -13.11 -21.53 1.93
CA LEU A 328 -11.93 -20.76 2.33
C LEU A 328 -12.21 -19.87 3.55
N THR A 329 -13.41 -19.28 3.62
CA THR A 329 -13.83 -18.45 4.74
C THR A 329 -14.02 -19.26 6.02
N GLN A 330 -14.59 -20.46 5.91
CA GLN A 330 -14.81 -21.36 7.04
C GLN A 330 -13.48 -21.95 7.55
N ALA A 331 -12.60 -22.38 6.64
CA ALA A 331 -11.26 -22.87 6.97
C ALA A 331 -10.43 -21.81 7.71
N LEU A 332 -10.49 -20.55 7.27
CA LEU A 332 -9.86 -19.44 7.99
C LEU A 332 -10.46 -19.23 9.40
N HIS A 333 -11.78 -19.38 9.54
CA HIS A 333 -12.43 -19.26 10.84
C HIS A 333 -11.99 -20.37 11.79
N LEU A 334 -11.93 -21.62 11.28
CA LEU A 334 -11.47 -22.78 12.02
C LEU A 334 -10.02 -22.61 12.48
N LYS A 335 -9.10 -22.23 11.57
CA LYS A 335 -7.71 -21.92 11.93
C LYS A 335 -7.64 -20.90 13.07
N LYS A 336 -8.43 -19.83 13.02
CA LYS A 336 -8.46 -18.81 14.07
C LYS A 336 -9.01 -19.34 15.40
N GLN A 337 -10.03 -20.18 15.37
CA GLN A 337 -10.60 -20.81 16.55
C GLN A 337 -9.56 -21.66 17.28
N TYR A 338 -8.72 -22.39 16.56
CA TYR A 338 -7.62 -23.18 17.10
C TYR A 338 -6.30 -22.41 17.23
N LYS A 339 -6.35 -21.08 17.29
CA LYS A 339 -5.17 -20.21 17.45
C LYS A 339 -4.03 -20.47 16.43
N GLY A 340 -4.38 -20.96 15.24
CA GLY A 340 -3.46 -21.21 14.16
C GLY A 340 -3.00 -22.66 14.01
N ILE A 341 -3.26 -23.53 14.98
CA ILE A 341 -2.77 -24.92 15.00
C ILE A 341 -3.94 -25.86 14.75
N LEU A 342 -3.95 -26.54 13.61
CA LEU A 342 -4.95 -27.55 13.28
C LEU A 342 -4.33 -28.94 13.41
N SER A 343 -5.08 -29.91 13.93
CA SER A 343 -4.62 -31.31 13.95
C SER A 343 -4.48 -31.84 12.51
N GLU A 344 -3.61 -32.83 12.30
CA GLU A 344 -3.42 -33.46 10.98
C GLU A 344 -4.75 -33.97 10.40
N VAL A 345 -5.58 -34.59 11.24
CA VAL A 345 -6.93 -35.07 10.87
C VAL A 345 -7.83 -33.93 10.39
N GLU A 346 -7.81 -32.77 11.06
CA GLU A 346 -8.60 -31.60 10.61
C GLU A 346 -8.07 -31.01 9.30
N GLN A 347 -6.75 -30.98 9.13
CA GLN A 347 -6.12 -30.52 7.88
C GLN A 347 -6.51 -31.44 6.71
N GLU A 348 -6.38 -32.75 6.87
CA GLU A 348 -6.76 -33.75 5.87
C GLU A 348 -8.25 -33.68 5.51
N ASN A 349 -9.12 -33.48 6.51
CA ASN A 349 -10.55 -33.28 6.29
C ASN A 349 -10.82 -32.03 5.43
N LEU A 350 -10.15 -30.90 5.73
CA LEU A 350 -10.29 -29.68 4.95
C LEU A 350 -9.76 -29.85 3.51
N ILE A 351 -8.63 -30.52 3.33
CA ILE A 351 -8.08 -30.82 1.99
C ILE A 351 -9.06 -31.69 1.19
N THR A 352 -9.65 -32.69 1.83
CA THR A 352 -10.64 -33.57 1.20
C THR A 352 -11.88 -32.80 0.73
N ILE A 353 -12.41 -31.89 1.57
CA ILE A 353 -13.52 -31.01 1.21
C ILE A 353 -13.14 -30.07 0.06
N TYR A 354 -11.94 -29.50 0.07
CA TYR A 354 -11.45 -28.65 -1.01
C TYR A 354 -11.46 -29.38 -2.36
N HIS A 355 -10.91 -30.59 -2.41
CA HIS A 355 -10.89 -31.40 -3.62
C HIS A 355 -12.27 -31.90 -4.05
N SER A 356 -13.19 -32.16 -3.12
CA SER A 356 -14.55 -32.56 -3.47
C SER A 356 -15.29 -31.43 -4.22
N ILE A 357 -15.14 -30.17 -3.78
CA ILE A 357 -15.72 -29.00 -4.46
C ILE A 357 -15.17 -28.88 -5.90
N LEU A 358 -13.88 -29.15 -6.11
CA LEU A 358 -13.27 -29.07 -7.44
C LEU A 358 -13.73 -30.20 -8.38
N LYS A 359 -14.10 -31.37 -7.86
CA LYS A 359 -14.62 -32.51 -8.65
C LYS A 359 -16.05 -32.29 -9.17
N GLU A 360 -16.84 -31.42 -8.54
CA GLU A 360 -18.24 -31.16 -8.92
C GLU A 360 -18.39 -30.34 -10.22
N GLN A 361 -17.30 -29.79 -10.79
CA GLN A 361 -17.33 -29.06 -12.06
C GLN A 361 -17.13 -29.99 -13.27
N PRO A 362 -17.99 -29.95 -14.29
CA PRO A 362 -17.79 -30.72 -15.51
C PRO A 362 -16.56 -30.20 -16.27
N VAL A 363 -15.55 -31.06 -16.41
CA VAL A 363 -14.37 -30.78 -17.25
C VAL A 363 -14.82 -30.70 -18.71
N LEU A 364 -14.66 -29.54 -19.34
CA LEU A 364 -14.88 -29.38 -20.78
C LEU A 364 -13.99 -30.37 -21.55
N SER A 365 -14.56 -31.09 -22.53
CA SER A 365 -13.83 -32.10 -23.31
C SER A 365 -12.70 -31.47 -24.14
N ALA A 366 -11.69 -32.27 -24.50
CA ALA A 366 -10.51 -31.81 -25.25
C ALA A 366 -10.85 -31.13 -26.59
N GLU A 367 -11.95 -31.52 -27.22
CA GLU A 367 -12.45 -30.94 -28.47
C GLU A 367 -13.05 -29.54 -28.28
N GLN A 368 -13.68 -29.28 -27.13
CA GLN A 368 -14.21 -27.96 -26.77
C GLN A 368 -13.09 -26.98 -26.41
N LYS A 369 -11.95 -27.47 -25.90
CA LYS A 369 -10.76 -26.66 -25.58
C LYS A 369 -10.07 -26.06 -26.81
N LYS A 370 -10.14 -26.70 -27.99
CA LYS A 370 -9.47 -26.21 -29.22
C LYS A 370 -10.23 -25.06 -29.92
N LYS A 371 -11.53 -24.87 -29.65
CA LYS A 371 -12.39 -23.93 -30.39
C LYS A 371 -12.80 -22.65 -29.64
N ARG A 372 -12.54 -22.53 -28.33
CA ARG A 372 -12.99 -21.40 -27.51
C ARG A 372 -11.90 -20.83 -26.62
N LYS A 373 -11.86 -19.50 -26.52
CA LYS A 373 -11.07 -18.79 -25.51
C LYS A 373 -11.52 -19.25 -24.11
N GLN A 374 -10.57 -19.62 -23.25
CA GLN A 374 -10.91 -20.05 -21.88
C GLN A 374 -11.61 -18.93 -21.12
N THR A 375 -12.70 -19.26 -20.43
CA THR A 375 -13.47 -18.29 -19.64
C THR A 375 -12.69 -17.89 -18.37
N PRO A 376 -12.95 -16.70 -17.81
CA PRO A 376 -12.38 -16.31 -16.52
C PRO A 376 -12.64 -17.34 -15.41
N ALA A 377 -13.83 -17.95 -15.40
CA ALA A 377 -14.19 -19.00 -14.45
C ALA A 377 -13.31 -20.26 -14.61
N GLN A 378 -13.09 -20.72 -15.85
CA GLN A 378 -12.22 -21.87 -16.11
C GLN A 378 -10.76 -21.57 -15.73
N ASN A 379 -10.27 -20.36 -16.00
CA ASN A 379 -8.91 -19.96 -15.62
C ASN A 379 -8.73 -19.95 -14.11
N LEU A 380 -9.72 -19.43 -13.37
CA LEU A 380 -9.70 -19.46 -11.92
C LEU A 380 -9.77 -20.89 -11.40
N TRP A 381 -10.68 -21.73 -11.91
CA TRP A 381 -10.76 -23.14 -11.53
C TRP A 381 -9.43 -23.88 -11.78
N ASN A 382 -8.82 -23.72 -12.96
CA ASN A 382 -7.52 -24.30 -13.28
C ASN A 382 -6.43 -23.86 -12.29
N ARG A 383 -6.50 -22.61 -11.81
CA ARG A 383 -5.58 -22.08 -10.81
C ARG A 383 -5.77 -22.73 -9.44
N PHE A 384 -7.03 -22.94 -9.02
CA PHE A 384 -7.35 -23.66 -7.79
C PHE A 384 -6.89 -25.12 -7.84
N VAL A 385 -7.01 -25.78 -8.99
CA VAL A 385 -6.49 -27.15 -9.19
C VAL A 385 -4.97 -27.17 -9.21
N LYS A 386 -4.32 -26.24 -9.91
CA LYS A 386 -2.86 -26.25 -10.11
C LYS A 386 -2.07 -25.91 -8.84
N TYR A 387 -2.59 -25.00 -8.02
CA TYR A 387 -1.87 -24.42 -6.88
C TYR A 387 -2.59 -24.72 -5.57
N ASP A 388 -3.29 -25.85 -5.47
CA ASP A 388 -4.00 -26.26 -4.26
C ASP A 388 -3.07 -26.29 -3.04
N ASP A 389 -1.86 -26.83 -3.21
CA ASP A 389 -0.80 -26.86 -2.22
C ASP A 389 -0.49 -25.45 -1.68
N ARG A 390 -0.39 -24.44 -2.55
CA ARG A 390 -0.05 -23.05 -2.17
C ARG A 390 -1.24 -22.28 -1.61
N ILE A 391 -2.45 -22.65 -2.01
CA ILE A 391 -3.72 -22.05 -1.56
C ILE A 391 -4.04 -22.52 -0.15
N LEU A 392 -3.83 -23.81 0.13
CA LEU A 392 -4.11 -24.45 1.40
C LEU A 392 -2.94 -24.37 2.39
N ALA A 393 -1.76 -23.95 1.96
CA ALA A 393 -0.56 -23.81 2.81
C ALA A 393 -0.80 -23.01 4.12
N PHE A 394 -1.76 -22.07 4.13
CA PHE A 394 -2.12 -21.38 5.37
C PHE A 394 -2.65 -22.30 6.47
N LEU A 395 -3.01 -23.55 6.18
CA LEU A 395 -3.46 -24.53 7.18
C LEU A 395 -2.29 -25.26 7.85
N GLU A 396 -1.09 -25.25 7.25
CA GLU A 396 0.06 -26.06 7.66
C GLU A 396 0.70 -25.57 8.97
N HIS A 397 0.74 -24.25 9.18
CA HIS A 397 1.43 -23.66 10.34
C HIS A 397 0.74 -22.36 10.82
N PRO A 398 0.73 -22.05 12.14
CA PRO A 398 0.14 -20.83 12.68
C PRO A 398 0.67 -19.55 12.01
N ASP A 399 1.97 -19.51 11.73
CA ASP A 399 2.64 -18.31 11.19
C ASP A 399 2.34 -18.06 9.70
N ILE A 400 1.80 -19.04 8.97
CA ILE A 400 1.48 -18.84 7.55
C ILE A 400 0.22 -17.98 7.42
N PRO A 401 0.33 -16.78 6.83
CA PRO A 401 -0.81 -15.87 6.73
C PRO A 401 -1.83 -16.36 5.70
N PHE A 402 -3.08 -15.92 5.86
CA PHE A 402 -4.13 -16.18 4.87
C PHE A 402 -4.08 -15.19 3.70
N ASP A 403 -3.53 -14.00 3.92
CA ASP A 403 -3.57 -12.88 2.99
C ASP A 403 -2.24 -12.13 2.94
N ASN A 404 -2.12 -11.27 1.93
CA ASN A 404 -0.94 -10.46 1.67
C ASN A 404 -1.08 -9.01 2.16
N ASN A 405 -1.93 -8.77 3.18
CA ASN A 405 -2.26 -7.42 3.62
C ASN A 405 -1.05 -6.61 4.09
N GLN A 406 0.05 -7.25 4.47
CA GLN A 406 1.27 -6.55 4.88
C GLN A 406 1.89 -5.80 3.71
N ALA A 407 2.24 -6.49 2.61
CA ALA A 407 2.81 -5.85 1.42
C ALA A 407 1.81 -4.84 0.80
N GLU A 408 0.52 -5.20 0.70
CA GLU A 408 -0.52 -4.30 0.17
C GLU A 408 -0.61 -2.96 0.93
N ARG A 409 -0.47 -2.99 2.27
CA ARG A 409 -0.44 -1.77 3.10
C ARG A 409 0.82 -0.94 2.86
N ASP A 410 1.97 -1.60 2.73
CA ASP A 410 3.26 -0.93 2.57
C ASP A 410 3.39 -0.23 1.21
N ILE A 411 2.83 -0.79 0.13
CA ILE A 411 2.81 -0.15 -1.20
C ILE A 411 1.76 0.96 -1.34
N ARG A 412 0.78 1.04 -0.43
CA ARG A 412 -0.36 1.97 -0.55
C ARG A 412 0.08 3.43 -0.67
N MET A 413 1.14 3.82 0.03
CA MET A 413 1.65 5.20 0.03
C MET A 413 2.20 5.62 -1.34
N THR A 414 2.64 4.67 -2.17
CA THR A 414 3.03 4.92 -3.56
C THR A 414 1.85 5.43 -4.39
N LYS A 415 0.65 4.89 -4.16
CA LYS A 415 -0.57 5.38 -4.81
C LYS A 415 -1.02 6.73 -4.28
N VAL A 416 -0.81 7.00 -2.99
CA VAL A 416 -1.06 8.34 -2.40
C VAL A 416 -0.15 9.37 -3.04
N LYS A 417 1.16 9.08 -3.14
CA LYS A 417 2.12 9.98 -3.78
C LYS A 417 1.75 10.27 -5.22
N GLN A 418 1.38 9.26 -6.00
CA GLN A 418 0.92 9.45 -7.39
C GLN A 418 -0.39 10.24 -7.49
N LYS A 419 -1.31 10.09 -6.54
CA LYS A 419 -2.53 10.93 -6.51
C LYS A 419 -2.24 12.41 -6.26
N VAL A 420 -1.26 12.71 -5.39
CA VAL A 420 -0.90 14.10 -5.06
C VAL A 420 0.01 14.72 -6.12
N SER A 421 1.00 13.98 -6.61
CA SER A 421 2.07 14.50 -7.48
C SER A 421 1.93 14.10 -8.96
N GLY A 422 1.04 13.17 -9.29
CA GLY A 422 0.83 12.65 -10.65
C GLY A 422 1.88 11.62 -11.08
N THR A 423 3.14 12.04 -11.21
CA THR A 423 4.25 11.22 -11.74
C THR A 423 5.57 11.59 -11.09
N PHE A 424 6.53 10.67 -11.14
CA PHE A 424 7.94 11.00 -10.93
C PHE A 424 8.55 11.51 -12.24
N ARG A 425 9.31 12.60 -12.15
CA ARG A 425 9.96 13.25 -13.30
C ARG A 425 11.38 12.74 -13.57
N SER A 426 11.96 11.96 -12.65
CA SER A 426 13.26 11.33 -12.80
C SER A 426 13.30 9.95 -12.16
N LYS A 427 14.12 9.05 -12.69
CA LYS A 427 14.39 7.75 -12.08
C LYS A 427 14.96 7.87 -10.67
N LYS A 428 15.96 8.74 -10.47
CA LYS A 428 16.55 8.99 -9.14
C LYS A 428 15.51 9.43 -8.11
N GLY A 429 14.55 10.28 -8.49
CA GLY A 429 13.48 10.69 -7.57
C GLY A 429 12.55 9.54 -7.17
N ALA A 430 12.30 8.59 -8.08
CA ALA A 430 11.53 7.38 -7.78
C ALA A 430 12.32 6.40 -6.90
N GLU A 431 13.62 6.23 -7.13
CA GLU A 431 14.52 5.42 -6.30
C GLU A 431 14.60 6.00 -4.89
N SER A 432 14.86 7.31 -4.78
CA SER A 432 14.90 8.00 -3.48
C SER A 432 13.59 7.82 -2.72
N PHE A 433 12.46 7.85 -3.44
CA PHE A 433 11.17 7.59 -2.82
C PHE A 433 11.07 6.18 -2.23
N CYS A 434 11.46 5.15 -2.97
CA CYS A 434 11.41 3.76 -2.50
C CYS A 434 12.30 3.54 -1.27
N GLN A 435 13.52 4.08 -1.30
CA GLN A 435 14.49 3.96 -0.20
C GLN A 435 13.99 4.65 1.08
N ILE A 436 13.54 5.90 0.98
CA ILE A 436 13.00 6.65 2.12
C ILE A 436 11.70 6.00 2.64
N ARG A 437 10.84 5.47 1.76
CA ARG A 437 9.63 4.75 2.18
C ARG A 437 9.92 3.42 2.87
N SER A 438 10.97 2.72 2.48
CA SER A 438 11.47 1.52 3.16
C SER A 438 11.86 1.85 4.61
N PHE A 439 12.62 2.93 4.80
CA PHE A 439 12.98 3.45 6.12
C PHE A 439 11.74 3.82 6.95
N ILE A 440 10.88 4.69 6.43
CA ILE A 440 9.68 5.16 7.14
C ILE A 440 8.75 4.00 7.54
N SER A 441 8.49 3.06 6.61
CA SER A 441 7.63 1.91 6.90
C SER A 441 8.23 1.06 8.02
N THR A 442 9.54 0.83 7.99
CA THR A 442 10.26 0.07 9.01
C THR A 442 10.22 0.75 10.39
N MET A 443 10.50 2.06 10.47
CA MET A 443 10.41 2.82 11.73
C MET A 443 9.00 2.70 12.37
N ARG A 444 7.96 2.82 11.55
CA ARG A 444 6.56 2.67 11.99
C ARG A 444 6.24 1.27 12.49
N LYS A 445 6.73 0.22 11.82
CA LYS A 445 6.58 -1.17 12.24
C LYS A 445 7.24 -1.42 13.60
N GLN A 446 8.39 -0.81 13.82
CA GLN A 446 9.15 -0.86 15.08
C GLN A 446 8.62 0.11 16.15
N LYS A 447 7.46 0.74 15.93
CA LYS A 447 6.81 1.71 16.84
C LYS A 447 7.69 2.92 17.19
N GLN A 448 8.63 3.26 16.31
CA GLN A 448 9.43 4.48 16.44
C GLN A 448 8.72 5.66 15.79
N SER A 449 9.01 6.86 16.29
CA SER A 449 8.64 8.09 15.56
C SER A 449 9.44 8.17 14.27
N VAL A 450 8.78 8.61 13.21
CA VAL A 450 9.40 8.84 11.90
C VAL A 450 10.16 10.14 11.90
#